data_AF-A0A929DP39-F1
#
_entry.id   AF-A0A929DP39-F1
#
_cell.length_a   1.000
_cell.length_b   1.000
_cell.length_c   1.000
_cell.angle_alpha   90.00
_cell.angle_beta   90.00
_cell.angle_gamma   90.00
#
_symmetry.space_group_name_H-M   'P 1'
#
loop_
_entity.id
_entity.type
_entity.pdbx_description
1 polymer ?
#
loop_
_entity_poly.entity_id
_entity_poly.type
_entity_poly.pdbx_seq_one_letter_code
_entity_poly.pdbx_strand_id
1 'polypeptide(L)'
;KFLPRDFWTHRTHRRSGKVYEYRYKQPLRYYKCFGMFRYPDRFNCRKPGFIKASELDELVWQKLVEVIQNPAVVAQGMEACCEQASKTALTEELDSVRQQVSDISWKRQKAINLQLRGVITEQDLSIQLKFIDSRKEFLESEVKRLSRAIGEVENKEINFATLEQVSSQIRDRLQTITDEERAELAQLLIRRVWVDGVGNVDIEFAIPERIPAPCNADVYQRHKVTSMLFVVRGKL
;
A
#
# COMPACT_ATOMS: atom_id res chain seq x y z
N LYS A 1 -11.50 -17.93 3.21
CA LYS A 1 -10.32 -18.37 2.43
C LYS A 1 -10.77 -19.41 1.42
N PHE A 2 -10.68 -19.11 0.13
CA PHE A 2 -10.75 -20.12 -0.92
C PHE A 2 -9.37 -20.77 -1.02
N LEU A 3 -9.29 -22.09 -0.98
CA LEU A 3 -8.04 -22.82 -1.18
C LEU A 3 -8.16 -23.54 -2.54
N PRO A 4 -7.23 -23.32 -3.48
CA PRO A 4 -7.19 -24.12 -4.70
C PRO A 4 -6.66 -25.50 -4.30
N ARG A 5 -7.54 -26.49 -4.14
CA ARG A 5 -7.12 -27.84 -3.70
C ARG A 5 -7.78 -28.98 -4.43
N ASP A 6 -8.89 -28.75 -5.13
CA ASP A 6 -9.56 -29.80 -5.86
C ASP A 6 -8.97 -29.89 -7.28
N PHE A 7 -8.06 -30.85 -7.47
CA PHE A 7 -7.45 -31.17 -8.75
C PHE A 7 -8.22 -32.32 -9.40
N TRP A 8 -8.87 -32.05 -10.53
CA TRP A 8 -9.48 -33.11 -11.33
C TRP A 8 -8.50 -33.54 -12.41
N THR A 9 -7.97 -34.75 -12.27
CA THR A 9 -6.98 -35.32 -13.21
C THR A 9 -7.62 -36.19 -14.28
N HIS A 10 -8.85 -36.66 -14.05
CA HIS A 10 -9.56 -37.55 -14.97
C HIS A 10 -11.08 -37.39 -14.85
N ARG A 11 -11.80 -37.83 -15.88
CA ARG A 11 -13.26 -37.96 -15.92
C ARG A 11 -13.62 -39.41 -16.19
N THR A 12 -14.53 -39.96 -15.40
CA THR A 12 -15.09 -41.29 -15.65
C THR A 12 -16.46 -41.19 -16.32
N HIS A 13 -16.72 -42.06 -17.28
CA HIS A 13 -18.01 -42.20 -17.96
C HIS A 13 -18.39 -43.68 -18.02
N ARG A 14 -19.59 -44.02 -17.56
CA ARG A 14 -20.10 -45.40 -17.60
C ARG A 14 -21.00 -45.59 -18.81
N ARG A 15 -20.71 -46.63 -19.62
CA ARG A 15 -21.56 -47.04 -20.75
C ARG A 15 -21.57 -48.56 -20.83
N SER A 16 -22.77 -49.16 -20.85
CA SER A 16 -22.97 -50.62 -21.00
C SER A 16 -22.16 -51.46 -20.01
N GLY A 17 -22.17 -51.08 -18.72
CA GLY A 17 -21.43 -51.78 -17.67
C GLY A 17 -19.92 -51.56 -17.66
N LYS A 18 -19.35 -50.88 -18.67
CA LYS A 18 -17.93 -50.53 -18.75
C LYS A 18 -17.68 -49.10 -18.27
N VAL A 19 -16.57 -48.90 -17.56
CA VAL A 19 -16.10 -47.58 -17.10
C VAL A 19 -15.00 -47.11 -18.07
N TYR A 20 -15.19 -45.94 -18.66
CA TYR A 20 -14.20 -45.26 -19.49
C TYR A 20 -13.58 -44.12 -18.69
N GLU A 21 -12.26 -44.08 -18.58
CA GLU A 21 -11.51 -43.02 -17.90
C GLU A 21 -10.79 -42.16 -18.93
N TYR A 22 -11.07 -40.85 -18.90
CA TYR A 22 -10.39 -39.85 -19.73
C TYR A 22 -9.51 -39.00 -18.84
N ARG A 23 -8.18 -39.09 -19.02
CA ARG A 23 -7.24 -38.22 -18.31
C ARG A 23 -7.15 -36.86 -18.99
N TYR A 24 -7.21 -35.79 -18.21
CA TYR A 24 -6.97 -34.45 -18.71
C TYR A 24 -5.46 -34.26 -18.95
N LYS A 25 -5.09 -33.52 -20.01
CA LYS A 25 -3.69 -33.19 -20.29
C LYS A 25 -3.07 -32.34 -19.18
N GLN A 26 -3.88 -31.51 -18.52
CA GLN A 26 -3.50 -30.75 -17.34
C GLN A 26 -4.61 -30.85 -16.29
N PRO A 27 -4.28 -30.94 -15.00
CA PRO A 27 -5.27 -31.04 -13.94
C PRO A 27 -6.11 -29.76 -13.85
N LEU A 28 -7.44 -29.92 -13.88
CA LEU A 28 -8.36 -28.80 -13.70
C LEU A 28 -8.35 -28.36 -12.23
N ARG A 29 -8.21 -27.06 -12.00
CA ARG A 29 -8.15 -26.44 -10.67
C ARG A 29 -9.46 -25.72 -10.37
N TYR A 30 -9.96 -25.89 -9.14
CA TYR A 30 -11.17 -25.23 -8.68
C TYR A 30 -10.98 -24.59 -7.31
N TYR A 31 -11.63 -23.45 -7.12
CA TYR A 31 -11.83 -22.81 -5.83
C TYR A 31 -13.14 -23.28 -5.20
N LYS A 32 -13.06 -23.66 -3.92
CA LYS A 32 -14.22 -24.00 -3.11
C LYS A 32 -14.21 -23.21 -1.81
N CYS A 33 -15.39 -22.75 -1.38
CA CYS A 33 -15.54 -22.13 -0.08
C CYS A 33 -15.17 -23.15 1.02
N PHE A 34 -14.24 -22.77 1.90
CA PHE A 34 -13.78 -23.66 2.97
C PHE A 34 -14.92 -24.13 3.90
N GLY A 35 -15.91 -23.27 4.16
CA GLY A 35 -17.10 -23.64 4.93
C GLY A 35 -17.93 -24.73 4.24
N MET A 36 -18.23 -24.56 2.95
CA MET A 36 -18.94 -25.56 2.14
C MET A 36 -18.14 -26.85 1.92
N PHE A 37 -16.80 -26.77 1.94
CA PHE A 37 -15.93 -27.94 1.87
C PHE A 37 -15.98 -28.76 3.16
N ARG A 38 -15.80 -28.10 4.32
CA ARG A 38 -15.67 -28.77 5.62
C ARG A 38 -17.01 -29.16 6.25
N TYR A 39 -18.08 -28.40 5.97
CA TYR A 39 -19.41 -28.65 6.51
C TYR A 39 -20.49 -28.46 5.42
N PRO A 40 -20.56 -29.38 4.44
CA PRO A 40 -21.47 -29.26 3.29
C PRO A 40 -22.95 -29.19 3.68
N ASP A 41 -23.35 -29.82 4.79
CA ASP A 41 -24.73 -29.84 5.26
C ASP A 41 -25.14 -28.57 6.02
N ARG A 42 -24.17 -27.74 6.42
CA ARG A 42 -24.42 -26.51 7.21
C ARG A 42 -24.24 -25.23 6.43
N PHE A 43 -23.36 -25.23 5.42
CA PHE A 43 -23.07 -24.03 4.63
C PHE A 43 -23.45 -24.23 3.17
N ASN A 44 -24.27 -23.33 2.64
CA ASN A 44 -24.67 -23.30 1.23
C ASN A 44 -24.42 -21.91 0.64
N CYS A 45 -23.18 -21.44 0.74
CA CYS A 45 -22.82 -20.06 0.38
C CYS A 45 -23.09 -19.72 -1.09
N ARG A 46 -22.97 -20.70 -2.01
CA ARG A 46 -23.14 -20.49 -3.46
C ARG A 46 -23.54 -21.78 -4.18
N LYS A 47 -24.28 -21.64 -5.30
CA LYS A 47 -24.46 -22.70 -6.31
C LYS A 47 -24.10 -22.18 -7.71
N PRO A 48 -23.25 -22.87 -8.50
CA PRO A 48 -22.48 -24.07 -8.14
C PRO A 48 -21.45 -23.78 -7.03
N GLY A 49 -21.20 -24.77 -6.17
CA GLY A 49 -20.30 -24.62 -5.00
C GLY A 49 -18.81 -24.62 -5.34
N PHE A 50 -18.46 -24.82 -6.61
CA PHE A 50 -17.10 -24.82 -7.14
C PHE A 50 -16.98 -23.73 -8.21
N ILE A 51 -15.85 -23.04 -8.21
CA ILE A 51 -15.51 -22.00 -9.19
C ILE A 51 -14.27 -22.49 -9.93
N LYS A 52 -14.27 -22.49 -11.25
CA LYS A 52 -13.06 -22.82 -12.01
C LYS A 52 -11.99 -21.79 -11.72
N ALA A 53 -10.79 -22.24 -11.37
CA ALA A 53 -9.69 -21.34 -11.04
C ALA A 53 -9.36 -20.43 -12.23
N SER A 54 -9.29 -20.99 -13.44
CA SER A 54 -9.02 -20.22 -14.65
C SER A 54 -10.01 -19.08 -14.90
N GLU A 55 -11.30 -19.25 -14.56
CA GLU A 55 -12.31 -18.20 -14.77
C GLU A 55 -12.16 -17.10 -13.71
N LEU A 56 -11.91 -17.45 -12.45
CA LEU A 56 -11.71 -16.47 -11.38
C LEU A 56 -10.38 -15.73 -11.51
N ASP A 57 -9.30 -16.45 -11.81
CA ASP A 57 -7.95 -15.91 -11.95
C ASP A 57 -7.89 -14.91 -13.10
N GLU A 58 -8.48 -15.25 -14.25
CA GLU A 58 -8.54 -14.36 -15.42
C GLU A 58 -9.38 -13.11 -15.12
N LEU A 59 -10.54 -13.26 -14.48
CA LEU A 59 -11.37 -12.11 -14.11
C LEU A 59 -10.64 -11.17 -13.14
N VAL A 60 -9.98 -11.73 -12.13
CA VAL A 60 -9.20 -10.96 -11.16
C VAL A 60 -8.04 -10.25 -11.83
N TRP A 61 -7.34 -10.94 -12.74
CA TRP A 61 -6.24 -10.36 -13.51
C TRP A 61 -6.69 -9.20 -14.40
N GLN A 62 -7.78 -9.38 -15.16
CA GLN A 62 -8.34 -8.33 -16.00
C GLN A 62 -8.72 -7.09 -15.21
N LYS A 63 -9.36 -7.27 -14.04
CA LYS A 63 -9.70 -6.16 -13.15
C LYS A 63 -8.46 -5.49 -12.55
N LEU A 64 -7.42 -6.24 -12.22
CA LEU A 64 -6.14 -5.68 -11.78
C LEU A 64 -5.50 -4.83 -12.88
N VAL A 65 -5.48 -5.33 -14.12
CA VAL A 65 -4.96 -4.60 -15.27
C VAL A 65 -5.77 -3.32 -15.53
N GLU A 66 -7.10 -3.38 -15.46
CA GLU A 66 -7.99 -2.22 -15.62
C GLU A 66 -7.70 -1.13 -14.59
N VAL A 67 -7.48 -1.51 -13.32
CA VAL A 67 -7.13 -0.57 -12.25
C VAL A 67 -5.77 0.09 -12.48
N ILE A 68 -4.76 -0.69 -12.85
CA ILE A 68 -3.41 -0.18 -13.08
C ILE A 68 -3.36 0.70 -14.34
N GLN A 69 -4.17 0.40 -15.35
CA GLN A 69 -4.25 1.19 -16.57
C GLN A 69 -5.08 2.46 -16.43
N ASN A 70 -5.84 2.62 -15.33
CA ASN A 70 -6.62 3.82 -15.11
C ASN A 70 -5.73 4.93 -14.50
N PRO A 71 -5.36 5.96 -15.28
CA PRO A 71 -4.44 7.00 -14.82
C PRO A 71 -5.01 7.80 -13.65
N ALA A 72 -6.34 7.91 -13.51
CA ALA A 72 -6.97 8.62 -12.40
C ALA A 72 -6.82 7.88 -11.06
N VAL A 73 -6.87 6.54 -11.07
CA VAL A 73 -6.69 5.72 -9.86
C VAL A 73 -5.21 5.66 -9.47
N VAL A 74 -4.33 5.57 -10.46
CA VAL A 74 -2.88 5.66 -10.24
C VAL A 74 -2.49 7.05 -9.73
N ALA A 75 -3.05 8.12 -10.28
CA ALA A 75 -2.84 9.49 -9.83
C ALA A 75 -3.24 9.65 -8.36
N GLN A 76 -4.48 9.27 -8.00
CA GLN A 76 -4.96 9.34 -6.61
C GLN A 76 -4.11 8.51 -5.65
N GLY A 77 -3.68 7.32 -6.07
CA GLY A 77 -2.77 6.49 -5.29
C GLY A 77 -1.40 7.14 -5.10
N MET A 78 -0.85 7.77 -6.14
CA MET A 78 0.45 8.45 -6.09
C MET A 78 0.41 9.75 -5.29
N GLU A 79 -0.63 10.58 -5.46
CA GLU A 79 -0.90 11.79 -4.67
C GLU A 79 -0.92 11.43 -3.18
N ALA A 80 -1.72 10.43 -2.81
CA ALA A 80 -1.82 9.97 -1.44
C ALA A 80 -0.50 9.39 -0.88
N CYS A 81 0.31 8.70 -1.69
CA CYS A 81 1.58 8.14 -1.22
C CYS A 81 2.71 9.20 -1.11
N CYS A 82 2.84 10.08 -2.09
CA CYS A 82 3.92 11.06 -2.16
C CYS A 82 3.70 12.24 -1.23
N GLU A 83 2.47 12.76 -1.14
CA GLU A 83 2.14 13.85 -0.22
C GLU A 83 2.24 13.38 1.22
N GLN A 84 1.63 12.24 1.57
CA GLN A 84 1.57 11.78 2.96
C GLN A 84 2.97 11.46 3.52
N ALA A 85 3.80 10.70 2.80
CA ALA A 85 5.10 10.25 3.31
C ALA A 85 6.16 11.36 3.38
N SER A 86 6.16 12.28 2.42
CA SER A 86 7.09 13.43 2.45
C SER A 86 6.64 14.47 3.46
N LYS A 87 5.32 14.69 3.59
CA LYS A 87 4.74 15.61 4.57
C LYS A 87 4.97 15.12 5.99
N THR A 88 4.73 13.85 6.32
CA THR A 88 4.92 13.32 7.68
C THR A 88 6.36 13.51 8.15
N ALA A 89 7.34 13.14 7.33
CA ALA A 89 8.75 13.29 7.69
C ALA A 89 9.16 14.76 7.88
N LEU A 90 8.74 15.65 6.98
CA LEU A 90 9.02 17.08 7.07
C LEU A 90 8.29 17.75 8.25
N THR A 91 7.07 17.31 8.59
CA THR A 91 6.32 17.82 9.75
C THR A 91 6.93 17.37 11.07
N GLU A 92 7.39 16.12 11.18
CA GLU A 92 8.08 15.62 12.37
C GLU A 92 9.39 16.37 12.61
N GLU A 93 10.15 16.63 11.53
CA GLU A 93 11.38 17.42 11.60
C GLU A 93 11.08 18.87 12.02
N LEU A 94 10.03 19.49 11.46
CA LEU A 94 9.60 20.83 11.82
C LEU A 94 9.20 20.95 13.29
N ASP A 95 8.44 19.98 13.81
CA ASP A 95 8.01 19.97 15.21
C ASP A 95 9.19 19.78 16.17
N SER A 96 10.15 18.91 15.81
CA SER A 96 11.40 18.76 16.57
C SER A 96 12.19 20.07 16.63
N VAL A 97 12.35 20.77 15.51
CA VAL A 97 13.08 22.06 15.47
C VAL A 97 12.31 23.14 16.26
N ARG A 98 10.99 23.19 16.17
CA ARG A 98 10.16 24.12 16.98
C ARG A 98 10.32 23.87 18.47
N GLN A 99 10.41 22.62 18.88
CA GLN A 99 10.64 22.27 20.27
C GLN A 99 12.03 22.73 20.74
N GLN A 100 13.06 22.59 19.91
CA GLN A 100 14.40 23.12 20.20
C GLN A 100 14.41 24.65 20.34
N VAL A 101 13.64 25.38 19.52
CA VAL A 101 13.47 26.85 19.66
C VAL A 101 12.82 27.22 20.99
N SER A 102 11.80 26.45 21.40
CA SER A 102 11.14 26.64 22.69
C SER A 102 12.10 26.40 23.86
N ASP A 103 12.86 25.31 23.80
CA ASP A 103 13.85 24.95 24.83
C ASP A 103 14.96 26.01 24.95
N ILE A 104 15.43 26.56 23.83
CA ILE A 104 16.42 27.64 23.82
C ILE A 104 15.83 28.94 24.37
N SER A 105 14.56 29.24 24.06
CA SER A 105 13.87 30.40 24.63
C SER A 105 13.69 30.26 26.15
N TRP A 106 13.40 29.04 26.62
CA TRP A 106 13.36 28.76 28.05
C TRP A 106 14.74 28.89 28.71
N LYS A 107 15.81 28.39 28.08
CA LYS A 107 17.19 28.56 28.56
C LYS A 107 17.59 30.05 28.65
N ARG A 108 17.17 30.87 27.68
CA ARG A 108 17.33 32.33 27.71
C ARG A 108 16.69 32.93 28.97
N GLN A 109 15.43 32.59 29.23
CA GLN A 109 14.70 33.09 30.39
C GLN A 109 15.33 32.63 31.71
N LYS A 110 15.81 31.38 31.75
CA LYS A 110 16.52 30.83 32.91
C LYS A 110 17.82 31.57 33.19
N ALA A 111 18.61 31.87 32.17
CA ALA A 111 19.85 32.64 32.31
C ALA A 111 19.58 34.04 32.89
N ILE A 112 18.56 34.73 32.40
CA ILE A 112 18.12 36.04 32.93
C ILE A 112 17.72 35.92 34.40
N ASN A 113 16.93 34.90 34.76
CA ASN A 113 16.52 34.67 36.15
C ASN A 113 17.70 34.37 37.09
N LEU A 114 18.75 33.69 36.62
CA LEU A 114 19.96 33.43 37.41
C LEU A 114 20.75 34.71 37.69
N GLN A 115 20.83 35.61 36.71
CA GLN A 115 21.44 36.93 36.91
C GLN A 115 20.66 37.75 37.94
N LEU A 116 19.31 37.77 37.86
CA LEU A 116 18.47 38.50 38.81
C LEU A 116 18.63 38.00 40.26
N ARG A 117 19.00 36.73 40.43
CA ARG A 117 19.29 36.12 41.74
C ARG A 117 20.74 36.34 42.20
N GLY A 118 21.57 37.02 41.39
CA GLY A 118 22.98 37.27 41.68
C GLY A 118 23.87 36.04 41.60
N VAL A 119 23.43 34.96 40.95
CA VAL A 119 24.18 33.69 40.88
C VAL A 119 25.31 33.75 39.85
N ILE A 120 25.17 34.61 38.83
CA ILE A 120 26.12 34.79 37.73
C ILE A 120 26.44 36.28 37.54
N THR A 121 27.57 36.59 36.90
CA THR A 121 27.98 37.97 36.62
C THR A 121 27.37 38.47 35.31
N GLU A 122 27.31 39.79 35.15
CA GLU A 122 26.81 40.42 33.91
C GLU A 122 27.64 40.02 32.67
N GLN A 123 28.94 39.83 32.84
CA GLN A 123 29.84 39.35 31.78
C GLN A 123 29.49 37.91 31.37
N ASP A 124 29.26 37.02 32.33
CA ASP A 124 28.83 35.64 32.07
C ASP A 124 27.47 35.60 31.35
N LEU A 125 26.52 36.44 31.79
CA LEU A 125 25.21 36.55 31.15
C LEU A 125 25.33 37.02 29.69
N SER A 126 26.14 38.05 29.42
CA SER A 126 26.33 38.60 28.07
C SER A 126 26.89 37.55 27.10
N ILE A 127 27.88 36.76 27.53
CA ILE A 127 28.45 35.67 26.72
C ILE A 127 27.40 34.59 26.44
N GLN A 128 26.65 34.18 27.47
CA GLN A 128 25.61 33.15 27.33
C GLN A 128 24.45 33.59 26.44
N LEU A 129 23.99 34.83 26.56
CA LEU A 129 22.90 35.37 25.73
C LEU A 129 23.31 35.45 24.26
N LYS A 130 24.54 35.86 23.94
CA LYS A 130 25.04 35.86 22.55
C LYS A 130 25.00 34.47 21.92
N PHE A 131 25.46 33.44 22.64
CA PHE A 131 25.43 32.06 22.15
C PHE A 131 23.99 31.55 21.96
N ILE A 132 23.11 31.86 22.91
CA ILE A 132 21.69 31.51 22.85
C ILE A 132 21.00 32.18 21.66
N ASP A 133 21.29 33.45 21.39
CA ASP A 133 20.69 34.20 20.28
C ASP A 133 21.15 33.70 18.92
N SER A 134 22.46 33.51 18.72
CA SER A 134 22.96 32.94 17.46
C SER A 134 22.38 31.55 17.18
N ARG A 135 22.22 30.73 18.23
CA ARG A 135 21.62 29.41 18.09
C ARG A 135 20.12 29.46 17.82
N LYS A 136 19.41 30.45 18.38
CA LYS A 136 17.99 30.70 18.11
C LYS A 136 17.78 31.13 16.66
N GLU A 137 18.57 32.09 16.16
CA GLU A 137 18.50 32.56 14.77
C GLU A 137 18.72 31.42 13.77
N PHE A 138 19.71 30.55 14.03
CA PHE A 138 19.94 29.36 13.23
C PHE A 138 18.70 28.46 13.18
N LEU A 139 18.14 28.10 14.33
CA LEU A 139 16.95 27.24 14.37
C LEU A 139 15.72 27.89 13.73
N GLU A 140 15.52 29.20 13.88
CA GLU A 140 14.42 29.93 13.23
C GLU A 140 14.56 29.96 11.70
N SER A 141 15.79 30.07 11.19
CA SER A 141 16.06 29.95 9.76
C SER A 141 15.74 28.55 9.22
N GLU A 142 16.01 27.53 10.02
CA GLU A 142 15.73 26.13 9.68
C GLU A 142 14.21 25.85 9.67
N VAL A 143 13.47 26.41 10.63
CA VAL A 143 11.99 26.39 10.62
C VAL A 143 11.43 27.00 9.33
N LYS A 144 11.97 28.14 8.89
CA LYS A 144 11.53 28.78 7.64
C LYS A 144 11.86 27.93 6.41
N ARG A 145 13.02 27.30 6.38
CA ARG A 145 13.44 26.38 5.30
C ARG A 145 12.50 25.18 5.19
N LEU A 146 12.24 24.50 6.31
CA LEU A 146 11.35 23.34 6.37
C LEU A 146 9.90 23.71 6.02
N SER A 147 9.40 24.84 6.52
CA SER A 147 8.05 25.32 6.21
C SER A 147 7.86 25.62 4.71
N ARG A 148 8.89 26.18 4.06
CA ARG A 148 8.88 26.41 2.61
C ARG A 148 8.88 25.09 1.83
N ALA A 149 9.70 24.13 2.24
CA ALA A 149 9.74 22.81 1.60
C ALA A 149 8.39 22.08 1.68
N ILE A 150 7.68 22.19 2.81
CA ILE A 150 6.32 21.65 2.95
C ILE A 150 5.35 22.33 1.97
N GLY A 151 5.39 23.66 1.87
CA GLY A 151 4.53 24.39 0.92
C GLY A 151 4.86 24.11 -0.56
N GLU A 152 6.11 23.80 -0.89
CA GLU A 152 6.51 23.38 -2.24
C GLU A 152 6.01 21.97 -2.58
N VAL A 153 5.95 21.07 -1.61
CA VAL A 153 5.35 19.73 -1.79
C VAL A 153 3.84 19.86 -2.04
N GLU A 154 3.14 20.73 -1.30
CA GLU A 154 1.70 20.96 -1.47
C GLU A 154 1.33 21.60 -2.82
N ASN A 155 2.28 22.29 -3.49
CA ASN A 155 2.05 22.94 -4.78
C ASN A 155 2.56 22.13 -5.99
N LYS A 156 3.03 20.89 -5.79
CA LYS A 156 3.39 20.03 -6.92
C LYS A 156 2.14 19.51 -7.61
N GLU A 157 1.67 20.25 -8.61
CA GLU A 157 0.68 19.75 -9.55
C GLU A 157 1.20 18.48 -10.24
N ILE A 158 0.44 17.39 -10.12
CA ILE A 158 0.73 16.16 -10.84
C ILE A 158 0.60 16.44 -12.35
N ASN A 159 1.70 16.28 -13.08
CA ASN A 159 1.68 16.41 -14.53
C ASN A 159 1.01 15.17 -15.16
N PHE A 160 -0.28 15.32 -15.49
CA PHE A 160 -1.10 14.27 -16.11
C PHE A 160 -0.49 13.70 -17.41
N ALA A 161 0.29 14.49 -18.16
CA ALA A 161 0.94 14.01 -19.37
C ALA A 161 2.03 12.95 -19.09
N THR A 162 2.70 13.03 -17.93
CA THR A 162 3.67 12.02 -17.51
C THR A 162 2.98 10.75 -17.01
N LEU A 163 1.80 10.87 -16.40
CA LEU A 163 1.02 9.72 -15.94
C LEU A 163 0.52 8.86 -17.10
N GLU A 164 0.08 9.47 -18.20
CA GLU A 164 -0.32 8.72 -19.40
C GLU A 164 0.84 7.90 -19.97
N GLN A 165 2.04 8.48 -20.06
CA GLN A 165 3.24 7.78 -20.52
C GLN A 165 3.65 6.63 -19.60
N VAL A 166 3.52 6.82 -18.29
CA VAL A 166 3.78 5.75 -17.31
C VAL A 166 2.75 4.63 -17.46
N SER A 167 1.47 4.97 -17.62
CA SER A 167 0.40 3.99 -17.81
C SER A 167 0.57 3.16 -19.09
N SER A 168 1.08 3.75 -20.18
CA SER A 168 1.34 3.04 -21.43
C SER A 168 2.53 2.08 -21.30
N GLN A 169 3.62 2.51 -20.65
CA GLN A 169 4.77 1.64 -20.41
C GLN A 169 4.41 0.45 -19.50
N ILE A 170 3.57 0.68 -18.48
CA ILE A 170 3.09 -0.39 -17.62
C ILE A 170 2.20 -1.36 -18.41
N ARG A 171 1.33 -0.87 -19.29
CA ARG A 171 0.50 -1.70 -20.17
C ARG A 171 1.35 -2.65 -21.02
N ASP A 172 2.40 -2.15 -21.65
CA ASP A 172 3.23 -2.96 -22.54
C ASP A 172 3.96 -4.05 -21.75
N ARG A 173 4.46 -3.73 -20.56
CA ARG A 173 5.10 -4.72 -19.67
C ARG A 173 4.13 -5.76 -19.12
N LEU A 174 2.88 -5.38 -18.84
CA LEU A 174 1.83 -6.30 -18.38
C LEU A 174 1.40 -7.31 -19.45
N GLN A 175 1.66 -7.03 -20.74
CA GLN A 175 1.39 -8.00 -21.82
C GLN A 175 2.47 -9.07 -21.94
N THR A 176 3.71 -8.78 -21.52
CA THR A 176 4.87 -9.68 -21.64
C THR A 176 5.19 -10.48 -20.37
N ILE A 177 4.44 -10.28 -19.30
CA ILE A 177 4.69 -10.82 -17.96
C ILE A 177 4.46 -12.34 -17.90
N THR A 178 5.30 -13.08 -17.17
CA THR A 178 5.12 -14.55 -16.99
C THR A 178 4.06 -14.86 -15.93
N ASP A 179 3.55 -16.10 -15.90
CA ASP A 179 2.52 -16.51 -14.93
C ASP A 179 3.00 -16.41 -13.47
N GLU A 180 4.30 -16.58 -13.21
CA GLU A 180 4.91 -16.37 -11.89
C GLU A 180 4.87 -14.90 -11.47
N GLU A 181 5.26 -14.00 -12.37
CA GLU A 181 5.26 -12.56 -12.14
C GLU A 181 3.83 -12.01 -11.99
N ARG A 182 2.84 -12.59 -12.71
CA ARG A 182 1.41 -12.31 -12.49
C ARG A 182 0.98 -12.63 -11.07
N ALA A 183 1.39 -13.79 -10.56
CA ALA A 183 1.05 -14.23 -9.21
C ALA A 183 1.71 -13.35 -8.13
N GLU A 184 2.95 -12.92 -8.35
CA GLU A 184 3.65 -12.00 -7.45
C GLU A 184 2.97 -10.62 -7.41
N LEU A 185 2.65 -10.06 -8.58
CA LEU A 185 1.97 -8.78 -8.68
C LEU A 185 0.56 -8.82 -8.06
N ALA A 186 -0.17 -9.90 -8.29
CA ALA A 186 -1.48 -10.13 -7.67
C ALA A 186 -1.37 -10.20 -6.14
N GLN A 187 -0.37 -10.88 -5.59
CA GLN A 187 -0.16 -10.95 -4.13
C GLN A 187 0.24 -9.60 -3.52
N LEU A 188 0.95 -8.77 -4.28
CA LEU A 188 1.34 -7.44 -3.85
C LEU A 188 0.15 -6.48 -3.75
N LEU A 189 -0.68 -6.46 -4.79
CA LEU A 189 -1.72 -5.43 -4.97
C LEU A 189 -3.09 -5.85 -4.49
N ILE A 190 -3.38 -7.15 -4.39
CA ILE A 190 -4.70 -7.65 -3.97
C ILE A 190 -4.65 -8.02 -2.50
N ARG A 191 -5.44 -7.31 -1.70
CA ARG A 191 -5.59 -7.59 -0.29
C ARG A 191 -6.54 -8.75 -0.06
N ARG A 192 -7.72 -8.71 -0.70
CA ARG A 192 -8.77 -9.72 -0.58
C ARG A 192 -9.63 -9.79 -1.82
N VAL A 193 -10.15 -10.98 -2.09
CA VAL A 193 -11.20 -11.21 -3.10
C VAL A 193 -12.40 -11.81 -2.39
N TRP A 194 -13.55 -11.15 -2.54
CA TRP A 194 -14.84 -11.62 -2.07
C TRP A 194 -15.63 -12.15 -3.25
N VAL A 195 -16.30 -13.28 -3.06
CA VAL A 195 -17.19 -13.85 -4.06
C VAL A 195 -18.51 -14.13 -3.38
N ASP A 196 -19.59 -13.56 -3.90
CA ASP A 196 -20.93 -13.72 -3.34
C ASP A 196 -21.61 -15.02 -3.83
N GLY A 197 -22.83 -15.26 -3.33
CA GLY A 197 -23.62 -16.44 -3.67
C GLY A 197 -24.23 -16.44 -5.07
N VAL A 198 -24.16 -15.32 -5.79
CA VAL A 198 -24.74 -15.12 -7.13
C VAL A 198 -23.66 -15.09 -8.20
N GLY A 199 -22.39 -14.91 -7.82
CA GLY A 199 -21.23 -14.85 -8.71
C GLY A 199 -20.63 -13.46 -8.88
N ASN A 200 -21.07 -12.46 -8.11
CA ASN A 200 -20.37 -11.18 -8.07
C ASN A 200 -19.06 -11.33 -7.30
N VAL A 201 -18.02 -10.67 -7.81
CA VAL A 201 -16.67 -10.69 -7.28
C VAL A 201 -16.30 -9.27 -6.88
N ASP A 202 -16.07 -9.03 -5.60
CA ASP A 202 -15.55 -7.76 -5.10
C ASP A 202 -14.07 -7.93 -4.78
N ILE A 203 -13.22 -7.23 -5.52
CA ILE A 203 -11.77 -7.28 -5.35
C ILE A 203 -11.35 -6.05 -4.58
N GLU A 204 -10.68 -6.29 -3.46
CA GLU A 204 -10.13 -5.25 -2.61
C GLU A 204 -8.64 -5.12 -2.87
N PHE A 205 -8.27 -4.01 -3.50
CA PHE A 205 -6.89 -3.66 -3.78
C PHE A 205 -6.27 -2.91 -2.60
N ALA A 206 -4.99 -3.13 -2.38
CA ALA A 206 -4.13 -2.35 -1.50
C ALA A 206 -2.97 -1.82 -2.35
N ILE A 207 -2.94 -0.51 -2.58
CA ILE A 207 -1.76 0.12 -3.14
C ILE A 207 -0.77 0.30 -1.97
N PRO A 208 0.41 -0.34 -2.00
CA PRO A 208 1.38 -0.18 -0.93
C PRO A 208 2.01 1.22 -1.02
N GLU A 209 2.17 1.90 0.12
CA GLU A 209 2.82 3.23 0.22
C GLU A 209 4.28 3.25 -0.29
N ARG A 210 4.88 2.06 -0.44
CA ARG A 210 6.16 1.82 -1.13
C ARG A 210 6.03 0.55 -1.95
N ILE A 211 6.40 0.59 -3.23
CA ILE A 211 6.77 -0.62 -3.96
C ILE A 211 8.09 -1.08 -3.31
N PRO A 212 8.12 -2.18 -2.55
CA PRO A 212 9.36 -2.65 -1.95
C PRO A 212 10.34 -3.00 -3.07
N ALA A 213 11.60 -2.59 -2.91
CA ALA A 213 12.65 -2.98 -3.84
C ALA A 213 12.67 -4.52 -3.95
N PRO A 214 12.99 -5.08 -5.14
CA PRO A 214 13.02 -6.53 -5.37
C PRO A 214 14.23 -7.15 -4.65
N CYS A 215 14.21 -7.19 -3.33
CA CYS A 215 15.16 -7.92 -2.51
C CYS A 215 14.50 -8.27 -1.16
N ASN A 216 14.31 -9.57 -0.95
CA ASN A 216 13.83 -10.26 0.26
C ASN A 216 12.31 -10.40 0.44
N ALA A 217 11.84 -11.62 0.18
CA ALA A 217 10.45 -12.10 0.31
C ALA A 217 9.87 -12.06 1.74
N ASP A 218 10.66 -11.70 2.76
CA ASP A 218 10.26 -11.72 4.17
C ASP A 218 9.66 -10.40 4.70
N VAL A 219 9.68 -9.32 3.90
CA VAL A 219 9.21 -8.00 4.33
C VAL A 219 7.69 -7.80 4.14
N TYR A 220 7.05 -8.61 3.29
CA TYR A 220 5.63 -8.48 2.93
C TYR A 220 4.64 -8.71 4.09
N GLN A 221 5.07 -9.32 5.20
CA GLN A 221 4.16 -9.62 6.32
C GLN A 221 4.11 -8.53 7.39
N ARG A 222 5.08 -7.60 7.46
CA ARG A 222 5.19 -6.64 8.58
C ARG A 222 4.62 -5.26 8.31
N HIS A 223 4.38 -4.89 7.05
CA HIS A 223 3.78 -3.61 6.71
C HIS A 223 2.27 -3.73 6.50
N LYS A 224 1.51 -3.85 7.60
CA LYS A 224 0.10 -3.42 7.63
C LYS A 224 0.03 -1.89 7.67
N VAL A 225 0.71 -1.23 6.74
CA VAL A 225 0.73 0.23 6.67
C VAL A 225 -0.41 0.66 5.76
N THR A 226 -1.14 1.66 6.24
CA THR A 226 -2.27 2.40 5.65
C THR A 226 -2.39 2.28 4.13
N SER A 227 -3.12 1.27 3.68
CA SER A 227 -3.37 1.05 2.25
C SER A 227 -4.68 1.72 1.86
N MET A 228 -4.67 2.51 0.79
CA MET A 228 -5.93 2.99 0.20
C MET A 228 -6.68 1.77 -0.36
N LEU A 229 -7.90 1.57 0.12
CA LEU A 229 -8.73 0.42 -0.22
C LEU A 229 -9.64 0.78 -1.38
N PHE A 230 -9.39 0.16 -2.53
CA PHE A 230 -10.28 0.26 -3.68
C PHE A 230 -11.04 -1.04 -3.83
N VAL A 231 -12.36 -0.95 -3.94
CA VAL A 231 -13.23 -2.10 -4.22
C VAL A 231 -13.68 -2.03 -5.66
N VAL A 232 -13.27 -3.00 -6.46
CA VAL A 232 -13.73 -3.16 -7.85
C VAL A 232 -14.68 -4.33 -7.93
N ARG A 233 -15.82 -4.09 -8.57
CA ARG A 233 -16.85 -5.11 -8.78
C ARG A 233 -16.68 -5.80 -10.13
N GLY A 234 -16.80 -7.12 -10.13
CA GLY A 234 -16.85 -7.98 -11.31
C GLY A 234 -17.97 -9.01 -11.19
N LYS A 235 -18.25 -9.73 -12.27
CA LYS A 235 -19.28 -10.78 -12.30
C LYS A 235 -18.75 -12.00 -13.06
N LEU A 236 -18.87 -13.17 -12.42
CA LEU A 236 -18.58 -14.49 -12.99
C LEU A 236 -19.74 -15.02 -13.81
#